data_AF-A0A5S9MLL7-F1
#
_entry.id   AF-A0A5S9MLL7-F1
#
_cell.length_a   1.000
_cell.length_b   1.000
_cell.length_c   1.000
_cell.angle_alpha   90.00
_cell.angle_beta   90.00
_cell.angle_gamma   90.00
#
_symmetry.space_group_name_H-M   'P 1'
#
loop_
_entity.id
_entity.type
_entity.pdbx_description
1 polymer ?
#
loop_
_entity_poly.entity_id
_entity_poly.type
_entity_poly.pdbx_seq_one_letter_code
_entity_poly.pdbx_strand_id
1 'polypeptide(L)' 'MNPSVKKKRVIHQYNEGQFTCKTDEIVEEYPLTVMVNGEEFVTLVCSPEHLKELVIGFLASEGVIRFEKRD' A
#
# COMPACT_ATOMS: atom_id res chain seq x y z
N MET A 1 -11.96 -4.59 6.01
CA MET A 1 -10.60 -4.00 5.90
C MET A 1 -9.99 -4.00 7.28
N ASN A 2 -8.76 -4.48 7.42
CA ASN A 2 -8.09 -4.52 8.72
C ASN A 2 -7.92 -3.11 9.29
N PRO A 3 -8.00 -2.93 10.62
CA PRO A 3 -7.82 -1.62 11.25
C PRO A 3 -6.43 -1.01 11.01
N SER A 4 -5.42 -1.83 10.64
CA SER A 4 -4.03 -1.42 10.47
C SER A 4 -3.75 -0.55 9.23
N VAL A 5 -4.66 -0.47 8.24
CA VAL A 5 -4.51 0.42 7.07
C VAL A 5 -4.96 1.86 7.38
N LYS A 6 -5.80 2.06 8.40
CA LYS A 6 -6.40 3.36 8.70
C LYS A 6 -5.74 3.97 9.94
N LYS A 7 -5.22 5.19 9.80
CA LYS A 7 -4.71 5.98 10.93
C LYS A 7 -5.66 7.13 11.24
N LYS A 8 -5.97 7.29 12.51
CA LYS A 8 -6.69 8.46 13.01
C LYS A 8 -5.76 9.67 12.99
N ARG A 9 -6.16 10.72 12.31
CA ARG A 9 -5.43 11.99 12.23
C ARG A 9 -6.36 13.13 12.60
N VAL A 10 -5.80 14.13 13.26
CA VAL A 10 -6.48 15.40 13.44
C VAL A 10 -6.43 16.14 12.11
N ILE A 11 -7.60 16.51 11.60
CA ILE A 11 -7.75 17.29 10.37
C ILE A 11 -8.45 18.60 10.67
N HIS A 12 -8.10 19.62 9.88
CA HIS A 12 -8.80 20.89 9.87
C HIS A 12 -9.70 20.92 8.64
N GLN A 13 -11.01 20.95 8.86
CA GLN A 13 -12.02 21.03 7.81
C GLN A 13 -12.59 22.45 7.76
N TYR A 14 -12.60 23.05 6.57
CA TYR A 14 -13.26 24.34 6.34
C TYR A 14 -14.58 24.13 5.61
N ASN A 15 -15.69 24.57 6.22
CA ASN A 15 -17.02 24.55 5.61
C ASN A 15 -17.74 25.86 5.97
N GLU A 16 -18.40 26.49 4.99
CA GLU A 16 -19.28 27.66 5.19
C GLU A 16 -18.67 28.79 6.05
N GLY A 17 -17.40 29.15 5.82
CA GLY A 17 -16.76 30.25 6.58
C GLY A 17 -16.15 29.83 7.91
N GLN A 18 -16.27 28.56 8.32
CA GLN A 18 -15.81 28.08 9.62
C GLN A 18 -14.76 26.96 9.46
N PHE A 19 -13.70 27.03 10.26
CA PHE A 19 -12.76 25.93 10.44
C PHE A 19 -13.20 25.09 11.63
N THR A 20 -13.28 23.77 11.43
CA THR A 20 -13.51 22.78 12.48
C THR A 20 -12.33 21.84 12.57
N CYS A 21 -11.94 21.50 13.79
CA CYS A 21 -10.88 20.53 14.06
C CYS A 21 -11.55 19.22 14.48
N LYS A 22 -11.30 18.13 13.74
CA LYS A 22 -11.88 16.81 14.05
C LYS A 22 -10.88 15.70 13.82
N THR A 23 -11.08 14.57 14.49
CA THR A 23 -10.33 13.34 14.23
C THR A 23 -11.05 12.55 13.16
N ASP A 24 -10.33 12.17 12.11
CA ASP A 24 -10.86 11.34 11.01
C ASP A 24 -9.91 10.18 10.70
N GLU A 25 -10.45 9.14 10.05
CA GLU A 25 -9.68 7.98 9.60
C GLU A 25 -9.13 8.24 8.19
N ILE A 26 -7.81 8.21 8.05
CA ILE A 26 -7.12 8.37 6.77
C ILE A 26 -6.43 7.06 6.41
N VAL A 27 -6.54 6.66 5.15
CA VAL A 27 -5.80 5.51 4.59
C VAL A 27 -4.31 5.84 4.56
N GLU A 28 -3.48 4.91 5.01
CA GLU A 28 -2.03 5.04 4.91
C GLU A 28 -1.53 4.49 3.57
N GLU A 29 -0.85 5.36 2.82
CA GLU A 29 -0.04 4.99 1.66
C GLU A 29 1.39 4.66 2.09
N TYR A 30 1.91 3.54 1.60
CA TYR A 30 3.22 3.00 1.93
C TYR A 30 4.03 2.74 0.66
N PRO A 31 5.20 3.38 0.48
CA PRO A 31 6.09 3.09 -0.63
C PRO A 31 6.86 1.78 -0.36
N LEU A 32 6.61 0.76 -1.18
CA LEU A 32 7.30 -0.52 -1.15
C LEU A 32 8.26 -0.64 -2.34
N THR A 33 9.55 -0.63 -2.08
CA THR A 33 10.57 -0.95 -3.11
C THR A 33 10.82 -2.46 -3.15
N VAL A 34 10.64 -3.05 -4.33
CA VAL A 34 10.90 -4.48 -4.61
C VAL A 34 12.29 -4.61 -5.22
N MET A 35 13.14 -5.39 -4.56
CA MET A 35 14.49 -5.72 -5.03
C MET A 35 14.49 -7.12 -5.65
N VAL A 36 15.05 -7.28 -6.85
CA VAL A 36 15.23 -8.57 -7.51
C VAL A 36 16.71 -8.79 -7.77
N ASN A 37 17.27 -9.88 -7.26
CA ASN A 37 18.69 -10.21 -7.39
C ASN A 37 19.65 -9.09 -6.93
N GLY A 38 19.23 -8.27 -5.95
CA GLY A 38 20.02 -7.16 -5.42
C GLY A 38 19.88 -5.84 -6.18
N GLU A 39 19.11 -5.81 -7.26
CA GLU A 39 18.82 -4.59 -8.03
C GLU A 39 17.39 -4.10 -7.77
N GLU A 40 17.21 -2.78 -7.81
CA GLU A 40 15.89 -2.17 -7.68
C GLU A 40 15.06 -2.47 -8.92
N PHE A 41 13.89 -3.08 -8.73
CA PHE A 41 12.99 -3.44 -9.82
C PHE A 41 11.85 -2.42 -9.95
N VAL A 42 11.18 -2.09 -8.85
CA VAL A 42 10.05 -1.14 -8.83
C VAL A 42 9.82 -0.59 -7.42
N THR A 43 9.23 0.61 -7.32
CA THR A 43 8.60 1.11 -6.09
C THR A 43 7.10 1.25 -6.29
N LEU A 44 6.32 0.56 -5.47
CA LEU A 44 4.85 0.57 -5.49
C LEU A 44 4.33 1.44 -4.34
N VAL A 45 3.29 2.24 -4.58
CA VAL A 45 2.51 2.86 -3.51
C VAL A 45 1.33 1.96 -3.17
N CYS A 46 1.30 1.41 -1.97
CA CYS A 46 0.28 0.45 -1.56
C CYS A 46 -0.12 0.63 -0.08
N SER A 47 -1.12 -0.11 0.39
CA SER A 47 -1.35 -0.24 1.82
C SER A 47 -0.22 -1.06 2.48
N PRO A 48 0.16 -0.79 3.74
CA PRO A 48 1.22 -1.53 4.44
C PRO A 48 0.77 -2.93 4.94
N GLU A 49 -0.06 -3.63 4.17
CA GLU A 49 -0.63 -4.94 4.50
C GLU A 49 -0.49 -5.91 3.32
N HIS A 50 -0.42 -7.21 3.61
CA HIS A 50 -0.34 -8.26 2.58
C HIS A 50 0.79 -8.04 1.56
N LEU A 51 1.90 -7.42 2.00
CA LEU A 51 3.01 -7.02 1.11
C LEU A 51 3.64 -8.23 0.41
N LYS A 52 3.69 -9.39 1.07
CA LYS A 52 4.24 -10.61 0.49
C LYS A 52 3.39 -11.10 -0.67
N GLU A 53 2.08 -11.19 -0.47
CA GLU A 53 1.11 -11.59 -1.50
C GLU A 53 1.11 -10.59 -2.66
N LEU A 54 1.17 -9.29 -2.36
CA LEU A 54 1.32 -8.23 -3.35
C LEU A 54 2.57 -8.44 -4.21
N VAL A 55 3.75 -8.65 -3.59
CA VAL A 55 5.00 -8.87 -4.33
C VAL A 55 4.94 -10.13 -5.18
N ILE A 56 4.44 -11.24 -4.64
CA ILE A 56 4.32 -12.50 -5.39
C ILE A 56 3.38 -12.31 -6.60
N GLY A 57 2.21 -11.71 -6.39
CA GLY A 57 1.22 -11.48 -7.45
C GLY A 57 1.73 -10.50 -8.51
N PHE A 58 2.40 -9.42 -8.09
CA PHE A 58 3.00 -8.44 -8.98
C PHE A 58 4.08 -9.08 -9.86
N LEU A 59 5.06 -9.78 -9.26
CA LEU A 59 6.14 -10.43 -10.01
C LEU A 59 5.61 -11.51 -10.96
N ALA A 60 4.54 -12.23 -10.58
CA ALA A 60 3.91 -13.20 -11.47
C ALA A 60 3.19 -12.52 -12.65
N SER A 61 2.52 -11.39 -12.40
CA SER A 61 1.79 -10.62 -13.42
C SER A 61 2.72 -9.97 -14.45
N GLU A 62 3.89 -9.48 -14.00
CA GLU A 62 4.96 -8.95 -14.85
C GLU A 62 5.79 -10.07 -15.51
N GLY A 63 5.50 -11.35 -15.23
CA GLY A 63 6.20 -12.49 -15.81
C GLY A 63 7.62 -12.72 -15.30
N VAL A 64 8.01 -12.04 -14.21
CA VAL A 64 9.31 -12.17 -13.53
C VAL A 64 9.44 -13.53 -12.86
N ILE A 65 8.35 -14.04 -12.27
CA ILE A 65 8.25 -15.41 -11.77
C ILE A 65 7.18 -16.18 -12.52
N ARG A 66 7.38 -17.48 -12.67
CA ARG A 66 6.42 -18.40 -13.28
C ARG A 66 6.18 -19.59 -12.37
N PHE A 67 4.94 -20.07 -12.35
CA PHE A 67 4.59 -21.30 -11.65
C PHE A 67 4.57 -22.44 -12.66
N GLU A 68 5.45 -23.42 -12.50
CA GLU A 68 5.40 -24.64 -13.30
C GLU A 68 4.44 -25.63 -12.63
N LYS A 69 3.61 -26.30 -13.45
CA LYS A 69 2.90 -27.49 -13.00
C LYS A 69 3.93 -28.60 -12.87
N ARG A 70 4.06 -29.19 -11.69
CA ARG A 70 4.67 -30.51 -11.56
C ARG A 70 3.61 -31.54 -11.91
N ASP A 71 3.89 -32.33 -12.95
CA ASP A 71 3.15 -33.54 -13.31
C ASP A 71 3.45 -34.68 -12.32
#